data_AF-A0AA52AUE8-F1
#
_entry.id   AF-A0AA52AUE8-F1
#
_cell.length_a   1.000
_cell.length_b   1.000
_cell.length_c   1.000
_cell.angle_alpha   90.00
_cell.angle_beta   90.00
_cell.angle_gamma   90.00
#
_symmetry.space_group_name_H-M   'P 1'
#
loop_
_entity.id
_entity.type
_entity.pdbx_description
1 polymer ?
#
loop_
_entity_poly.entity_id
_entity_poly.type
_entity_poly.pdbx_seq_one_letter_code
_entity_poly.pdbx_strand_id
1 'polypeptide(L)'
;MAAHFGRRLRKGAATTAVAAAAVAALAASQAPGVTTDDQGRQNTGAQSTPEDAGNGAHGDTATGNGGYYTDLPPLNSPTTSPSPSAGSTTVTTGESEAGIPATVLDAYKKAAAELQQSKPGCNMPWQLLAAIGKVESGQARGGQVDANGTTYSKILGPRLDGNGFANISDTDNGAYDGDSTYDRAVGPMQFIPSTWAWAGRDGNGDGVKDPNNIYDAALAAGHYLCRFDRDLSVQADMNAAILGYNNSQDYLNTVLRWYEYYRKGTHSIPDGTGALPSQHSDGNSGASPTPTPTPPGKPSPHKPSPHKPGGGSTSPSPPPTPPSKPSRPTTPTDTVDHLADGGTAKLSAMTGDTFDQKIVVKAVTKAGKAVAKVRVRFTIIGDTDATFAGGETVATLVTNSTGKATAPALVAGEKTGDFKVRALVVGRTVTGLDYKATVTERQADTLARTSDTELTCTPGGEFADQVEVKATYKGAVADGVAATATLVKSADDPTENDKGPYFKDADGKTVRTLTDLKTDADGVLKLPKLYADDTTGTFLLRINTAGGATLTVELKVAAATSSPSAPTTPAS
;
A
#
# COMPACT_ATOMS: atom_id res chain seq x y z
N MET A 1 -45.22 51.72 32.72
CA MET A 1 -44.31 52.88 32.73
C MET A 1 -43.07 52.52 31.90
N ALA A 2 -42.67 53.43 31.01
CA ALA A 2 -41.52 53.34 30.09
C ALA A 2 -40.17 53.16 30.84
N ALA A 3 -39.01 52.83 30.25
CA ALA A 3 -38.51 53.04 28.89
C ALA A 3 -37.30 52.13 28.56
N HIS A 4 -37.10 51.85 27.27
CA HIS A 4 -35.81 51.49 26.66
C HIS A 4 -34.84 52.68 26.66
N PHE A 5 -33.52 52.45 26.77
CA PHE A 5 -32.37 53.17 26.15
C PHE A 5 -31.09 52.56 26.77
N GLY A 6 -29.94 52.33 26.12
CA GLY A 6 -29.48 52.65 24.78
C GLY A 6 -28.10 52.02 24.53
N ARG A 7 -27.84 51.78 23.23
CA ARG A 7 -26.63 51.28 22.58
C ARG A 7 -25.48 52.30 22.63
N ARG A 8 -24.22 51.86 22.78
CA ARG A 8 -23.05 52.55 22.16
C ARG A 8 -21.92 51.58 21.77
N LEU A 9 -21.64 51.56 20.48
CA LEU A 9 -20.39 51.14 19.84
C LEU A 9 -19.22 52.03 20.27
N ARG A 10 -18.00 51.48 20.31
CA ARG A 10 -16.78 52.19 19.93
C ARG A 10 -15.93 51.33 19.00
N LYS A 11 -15.62 51.92 17.82
CA LYS A 11 -14.59 51.51 16.87
C LYS A 11 -13.21 51.93 17.41
N GLY A 12 -12.18 51.17 17.03
CA GLY A 12 -10.78 51.61 16.99
C GLY A 12 -10.06 50.82 15.90
N ALA A 13 -9.43 51.52 14.95
CA ALA A 13 -8.71 51.00 13.80
C ALA A 13 -7.26 51.51 13.81
N ALA A 14 -6.42 50.93 12.93
CA ALA A 14 -5.02 51.26 12.57
C ALA A 14 -3.95 50.55 13.44
N THR A 15 -2.84 50.00 12.93
CA THR A 15 -2.06 50.35 11.72
C THR A 15 -1.11 49.20 11.32
N THR A 16 -0.79 49.15 10.03
CA THR A 16 0.20 48.35 9.29
C THR A 16 1.67 48.53 9.71
N ALA A 17 2.50 47.48 9.54
CA ALA A 17 3.90 47.61 9.17
C ALA A 17 4.43 46.35 8.44
N VAL A 18 4.80 46.52 7.17
CA VAL A 18 5.59 45.60 6.34
C VAL A 18 7.05 46.02 6.47
N ALA A 19 7.98 45.07 6.63
CA ALA A 19 9.39 45.30 6.37
C ALA A 19 10.03 44.03 5.77
N ALA A 20 10.33 44.10 4.48
CA ALA A 20 11.26 43.24 3.78
C ALA A 20 12.60 43.99 3.66
N ALA A 21 13.72 43.30 3.89
CA ALA A 21 15.03 43.67 3.35
C ALA A 21 15.91 42.43 3.29
N ALA A 22 16.58 42.26 2.14
CA ALA A 22 17.38 41.13 1.75
C ALA A 22 18.81 41.57 1.39
N VAL A 23 19.72 40.57 1.41
CA VAL A 23 21.02 40.45 0.70
C VAL A 23 22.21 41.29 1.21
N ALA A 24 23.29 40.65 1.70
CA ALA A 24 24.44 40.20 0.89
C ALA A 24 25.69 39.80 1.73
N ALA A 25 26.21 38.60 1.45
CA ALA A 25 27.60 38.10 1.42
C ALA A 25 28.75 38.69 2.29
N LEU A 26 29.53 37.78 2.90
CA LEU A 26 30.99 37.73 2.75
C LEU A 26 31.51 36.27 2.85
N ALA A 27 32.48 35.95 2.00
CA ALA A 27 33.06 34.63 1.75
C ALA A 27 34.46 34.44 2.40
N ALA A 28 35.05 33.26 2.12
CA ALA A 28 36.37 32.69 2.52
C ALA A 28 36.37 32.00 3.89
N SER A 29 36.93 30.80 4.11
CA SER A 29 37.97 29.97 3.48
C SER A 29 37.82 28.55 4.10
N GLN A 30 38.14 27.39 3.54
CA GLN A 30 39.38 26.90 2.93
C GLN A 30 39.08 25.57 2.21
N ALA A 31 39.70 25.38 1.05
CA ALA A 31 40.04 24.06 0.50
C ALA A 31 41.57 23.87 0.58
N PRO A 32 42.06 22.63 0.57
CA PRO A 32 43.25 22.31 -0.22
C PRO A 32 43.02 21.00 -1.00
N GLY A 33 43.55 20.78 -2.20
CA GLY A 33 44.41 21.56 -3.08
C GLY A 33 44.52 20.73 -4.37
N VAL A 34 44.52 21.39 -5.52
CA VAL A 34 44.74 20.76 -6.83
C VAL A 34 46.15 21.13 -7.27
N THR A 35 47.00 20.14 -7.52
CA THR A 35 48.20 20.33 -8.33
C THR A 35 47.88 19.86 -9.75
N THR A 36 47.82 20.79 -10.69
CA THR A 36 47.92 20.51 -12.12
C THR A 36 49.38 20.62 -12.52
N ASP A 37 49.89 19.57 -13.17
CA ASP A 37 51.01 19.68 -14.11
C ASP A 37 50.49 19.29 -15.51
N ASP A 38 50.84 20.14 -16.47
CA ASP A 38 50.56 20.08 -17.90
C ASP A 38 51.27 18.90 -18.59
N GLN A 39 50.53 18.11 -19.38
CA GLN A 39 50.90 17.76 -20.75
C GLN A 39 49.75 17.03 -21.45
N GLY A 40 49.25 17.63 -22.53
CA GLY A 40 48.12 17.11 -23.30
C GLY A 40 48.45 15.90 -24.16
N ARG A 41 47.55 14.90 -24.13
CA ARG A 41 47.01 14.25 -25.34
C ARG A 41 45.77 13.43 -25.01
N GLN A 42 44.79 13.51 -25.90
CA GLN A 42 43.55 12.75 -25.93
C GLN A 42 43.76 11.23 -25.81
N ASN A 43 43.00 10.59 -24.90
CA ASN A 43 42.32 9.31 -25.08
C ASN A 43 41.65 8.91 -23.74
N THR A 44 40.39 9.28 -23.53
CA THR A 44 39.56 8.60 -22.51
C THR A 44 38.87 7.41 -23.16
N GLY A 45 39.66 6.37 -23.43
CA GLY A 45 39.11 5.02 -23.42
C GLY A 45 38.74 4.72 -21.97
N ALA A 46 37.45 4.77 -21.64
CA ALA A 46 36.96 4.25 -20.38
C ALA A 46 37.17 2.74 -20.40
N GLN A 47 38.32 2.34 -19.88
CA GLN A 47 38.70 0.96 -19.65
C GLN A 47 37.73 0.38 -18.62
N SER A 48 36.96 -0.60 -19.07
CA SER A 48 36.07 -1.42 -18.25
C SER A 48 36.84 -1.96 -17.04
N THR A 49 36.45 -1.53 -15.85
CA THR A 49 36.77 -2.24 -14.60
C THR A 49 35.61 -3.22 -14.30
N PRO A 50 35.89 -4.51 -14.10
CA PRO A 50 34.86 -5.47 -13.70
C PRO A 50 34.40 -5.23 -12.26
N GLU A 51 33.09 -5.32 -12.09
CA GLU A 51 32.29 -5.66 -10.89
C GLU A 51 33.01 -5.87 -9.55
N ASP A 52 32.62 -5.07 -8.55
CA ASP A 52 32.38 -5.55 -7.18
C ASP A 52 31.27 -4.73 -6.52
N ALA A 53 30.02 -5.17 -6.73
CA ALA A 53 28.89 -4.80 -5.90
C ALA A 53 28.31 -6.09 -5.33
N GLY A 54 28.70 -6.38 -4.08
CA GLY A 54 28.38 -7.59 -3.34
C GLY A 54 26.90 -7.98 -3.35
N ASN A 55 26.66 -9.10 -4.03
CA ASN A 55 25.61 -10.10 -3.91
C ASN A 55 24.77 -10.05 -2.60
N GLY A 56 23.44 -10.22 -2.71
CA GLY A 56 22.57 -10.70 -1.62
C GLY A 56 21.38 -9.83 -1.18
N ALA A 57 20.52 -9.35 -2.08
CA ALA A 57 19.19 -8.78 -1.72
C ALA A 57 18.17 -8.81 -2.89
N HIS A 58 18.23 -9.81 -3.76
CA HIS A 58 17.51 -9.76 -5.04
C HIS A 58 16.01 -10.13 -4.98
N GLY A 59 15.46 -10.50 -3.81
CA GLY A 59 14.06 -10.94 -3.67
C GLY A 59 13.08 -9.91 -3.08
N ASP A 60 13.50 -8.67 -2.82
CA ASP A 60 12.64 -7.66 -2.14
C ASP A 60 12.29 -6.45 -3.02
N THR A 61 12.73 -6.44 -4.28
CA THR A 61 12.39 -5.39 -5.25
C THR A 61 11.12 -5.76 -6.01
N ALA A 62 10.35 -4.77 -6.46
CA ALA A 62 9.06 -5.00 -7.10
C ALA A 62 9.16 -5.91 -8.33
N THR A 63 10.27 -5.81 -9.06
CA THR A 63 10.54 -6.51 -10.31
C THR A 63 11.46 -7.71 -10.16
N GLY A 64 11.92 -8.01 -8.94
CA GLY A 64 13.02 -8.95 -8.73
C GLY A 64 14.33 -8.53 -9.39
N ASN A 65 14.49 -7.24 -9.77
CA ASN A 65 15.59 -6.76 -10.62
C ASN A 65 15.64 -7.46 -11.99
N GLY A 66 14.47 -7.79 -12.54
CA GLY A 66 14.34 -8.24 -13.92
C GLY A 66 14.77 -7.17 -14.93
N GLY A 67 14.84 -7.58 -16.20
CA GLY A 67 15.20 -6.68 -17.29
C GLY A 67 14.17 -5.57 -17.52
N TYR A 68 14.65 -4.45 -18.07
CA TYR A 68 13.86 -3.24 -18.33
C TYR A 68 14.36 -2.52 -19.60
N TYR A 69 13.57 -1.56 -20.10
CA TYR A 69 13.96 -0.74 -21.25
C TYR A 69 14.92 0.40 -20.86
N THR A 70 16.02 0.52 -21.59
CA THR A 70 17.09 1.50 -21.31
C THR A 70 17.03 2.73 -22.23
N ASP A 71 16.07 2.78 -23.17
CA ASP A 71 15.87 3.91 -24.06
C ASP A 71 15.68 5.21 -23.26
N LEU A 72 16.47 6.24 -23.58
CA LEU A 72 16.38 7.56 -22.96
C LEU A 72 15.39 8.45 -23.71
N PRO A 73 14.71 9.40 -23.03
CA PRO A 73 13.85 10.35 -23.71
C PRO A 73 14.66 11.19 -24.73
N PRO A 74 14.03 11.62 -25.83
CA PRO A 74 14.71 12.39 -26.86
C PRO A 74 15.27 13.71 -26.31
N LEU A 75 16.49 14.06 -26.73
CA LEU A 75 17.10 15.33 -26.36
C LEU A 75 16.41 16.47 -27.11
N ASN A 76 15.79 17.39 -26.36
CA ASN A 76 15.32 18.66 -26.92
C ASN A 76 16.53 19.49 -27.35
N SER A 77 16.97 19.33 -28.59
CA SER A 77 17.91 20.26 -29.21
C SER A 77 17.11 21.49 -29.65
N PRO A 78 17.50 22.72 -29.27
CA PRO A 78 16.88 23.90 -29.86
C PRO A 78 17.08 23.83 -31.38
N THR A 79 15.98 23.76 -32.12
CA THR A 79 15.96 23.79 -33.57
C THR A 79 16.67 25.06 -34.04
N THR A 80 17.84 24.90 -34.67
CA THR A 80 18.37 25.95 -35.52
C THR A 80 17.44 26.11 -36.72
N SER A 81 17.14 27.38 -37.03
CA SER A 81 16.23 27.83 -38.09
C SER A 81 16.40 27.07 -39.43
N PRO A 82 15.33 26.91 -40.24
CA PRO A 82 15.38 26.08 -41.44
C PRO A 82 16.27 26.74 -42.51
N SER A 83 17.28 26.01 -42.96
CA SER A 83 17.97 26.32 -44.22
C SER A 83 17.34 25.46 -45.32
N PRO A 84 16.87 26.04 -46.44
CA PRO A 84 16.16 25.27 -47.45
C PRO A 84 17.17 24.52 -48.32
N SER A 85 17.38 23.23 -48.05
CA SER A 85 17.98 22.35 -49.05
C SER A 85 17.50 20.91 -48.87
N ALA A 86 16.64 20.52 -49.81
CA ALA A 86 16.37 19.17 -50.33
C ALA A 86 16.43 17.97 -49.38
N GLY A 87 15.25 17.41 -49.10
CA GLY A 87 15.00 15.97 -49.05
C GLY A 87 15.65 15.20 -47.90
N SER A 88 15.11 15.33 -46.69
CA SER A 88 15.28 14.31 -45.65
C SER A 88 14.08 14.34 -44.71
N THR A 89 13.42 13.19 -44.56
CA THR A 89 12.35 12.91 -43.59
C THR A 89 12.73 13.41 -42.21
N THR A 90 12.07 14.47 -41.75
CA THR A 90 12.25 15.04 -40.41
C THR A 90 11.84 14.02 -39.36
N VAL A 91 12.76 13.74 -38.44
CA VAL A 91 12.58 12.82 -37.31
C VAL A 91 11.68 13.49 -36.26
N THR A 92 10.39 13.14 -36.26
CA THR A 92 9.37 13.57 -35.26
C THR A 92 9.38 12.69 -33.99
N THR A 93 10.51 12.05 -33.65
CA THR A 93 10.60 11.16 -32.48
C THR A 93 10.33 11.89 -31.16
N GLY A 94 10.55 13.21 -31.10
CA GLY A 94 10.28 14.04 -29.92
C GLY A 94 8.81 14.15 -29.52
N GLU A 95 7.87 14.20 -30.48
CA GLU A 95 6.44 14.33 -30.15
C GLU A 95 5.80 12.97 -29.87
N SER A 96 6.22 11.91 -30.57
CA SER A 96 5.70 10.55 -30.36
C SER A 96 6.07 9.97 -28.99
N GLU A 97 7.27 10.26 -28.48
CA GLU A 97 7.73 9.78 -27.17
C GLU A 97 7.09 10.54 -25.99
N ALA A 98 6.58 11.75 -26.24
CA ALA A 98 5.78 12.50 -25.28
C ALA A 98 4.32 12.03 -25.22
N GLY A 99 3.87 11.20 -26.16
CA GLY A 99 2.52 10.64 -26.18
C GLY A 99 2.38 9.45 -25.24
N ILE A 100 1.41 9.50 -24.32
CA ILE A 100 1.04 8.36 -23.46
C ILE A 100 -0.34 7.85 -23.89
N PRO A 101 -0.52 6.53 -24.12
CA PRO A 101 -1.81 5.95 -24.45
C PRO A 101 -2.91 6.38 -23.47
N ALA A 102 -4.09 6.71 -23.99
CA ALA A 102 -5.16 7.36 -23.24
C ALA A 102 -5.56 6.60 -21.98
N THR A 103 -5.80 5.29 -22.09
CA THR A 103 -6.21 4.45 -20.95
C THR A 103 -5.09 4.32 -19.93
N VAL A 104 -3.84 4.24 -20.40
CA VAL A 104 -2.65 4.14 -19.54
C VAL A 104 -2.40 5.45 -18.78
N LEU A 105 -2.56 6.61 -19.45
CA LEU A 105 -2.44 7.92 -18.83
C LEU A 105 -3.54 8.16 -17.78
N ASP A 106 -4.77 7.73 -18.08
CA ASP A 106 -5.88 7.81 -17.13
C ASP A 106 -5.59 6.99 -15.87
N ALA A 107 -5.10 5.75 -16.04
CA ALA A 107 -4.72 4.88 -14.93
C ALA A 107 -3.66 5.52 -14.00
N TYR A 108 -2.60 6.12 -14.55
CA TYR A 108 -1.60 6.80 -13.72
C TYR A 108 -2.15 8.00 -12.94
N LYS A 109 -3.02 8.79 -13.57
CA LYS A 109 -3.64 9.95 -12.91
C LYS A 109 -4.61 9.52 -11.81
N LYS A 110 -5.44 8.51 -12.06
CA LYS A 110 -6.35 7.95 -11.06
C LYS A 110 -5.59 7.34 -9.89
N ALA A 111 -4.53 6.57 -10.14
CA ALA A 111 -3.67 6.01 -9.10
C ALA A 111 -3.08 7.09 -8.19
N ALA A 112 -2.55 8.17 -8.76
CA ALA A 112 -2.03 9.29 -7.98
C ALA A 112 -3.14 10.02 -7.18
N ALA A 113 -4.33 10.21 -7.76
CA ALA A 113 -5.46 10.83 -7.07
C ALA A 113 -5.99 9.98 -5.90
N GLU A 114 -6.05 8.66 -6.07
CA GLU A 114 -6.42 7.71 -5.02
C GLU A 114 -5.39 7.72 -3.87
N LEU A 115 -4.10 7.75 -4.21
CA LEU A 115 -3.02 7.82 -3.22
C LEU A 115 -2.97 9.17 -2.51
N GLN A 116 -3.41 10.26 -3.14
CA GLN A 116 -3.54 11.53 -2.45
C GLN A 116 -4.59 11.49 -1.34
N GLN A 117 -5.62 10.65 -1.47
CA GLN A 117 -6.67 10.46 -0.46
C GLN A 117 -6.25 9.42 0.59
N SER A 118 -5.76 8.26 0.16
CA SER A 118 -5.41 7.14 1.04
C SER A 118 -4.04 7.30 1.73
N LYS A 119 -3.09 8.02 1.12
CA LYS A 119 -1.72 8.27 1.61
C LYS A 119 -1.29 9.72 1.36
N PRO A 120 -1.96 10.72 1.98
CA PRO A 120 -1.74 12.14 1.66
C PRO A 120 -0.31 12.65 1.88
N GLY A 121 0.46 12.02 2.78
CA GLY A 121 1.88 12.36 3.01
C GLY A 121 2.85 11.86 1.93
N CYS A 122 2.41 10.97 1.04
CA CYS A 122 3.28 10.40 0.01
C CYS A 122 3.59 11.37 -1.14
N ASN A 123 2.69 12.33 -1.43
CA ASN A 123 2.85 13.28 -2.53
C ASN A 123 3.20 12.62 -3.89
N MET A 124 2.52 11.52 -4.23
CA MET A 124 2.78 10.71 -5.44
C MET A 124 2.57 11.51 -6.74
N PRO A 125 3.61 11.82 -7.54
CA PRO A 125 3.42 12.44 -8.84
C PRO A 125 3.10 11.36 -9.89
N TRP A 126 1.98 11.48 -10.60
CA TRP A 126 1.58 10.51 -11.64
C TRP A 126 2.64 10.35 -12.75
N GLN A 127 3.46 11.39 -13.00
CA GLN A 127 4.57 11.33 -13.96
C GLN A 127 5.62 10.28 -13.58
N LEU A 128 5.80 10.00 -12.28
CA LEU A 128 6.72 8.96 -11.83
C LEU A 128 6.19 7.57 -12.19
N LEU A 129 4.87 7.36 -12.06
CA LEU A 129 4.23 6.13 -12.52
C LEU A 129 4.37 5.97 -14.04
N ALA A 130 4.18 7.06 -14.79
CA ALA A 130 4.37 7.06 -16.24
C ALA A 130 5.83 6.76 -16.65
N ALA A 131 6.81 7.28 -15.91
CA ALA A 131 8.21 7.00 -16.14
C ALA A 131 8.56 5.52 -15.90
N ILE A 132 8.07 4.95 -14.78
CA ILE A 132 8.25 3.52 -14.49
C ILE A 132 7.54 2.67 -15.56
N GLY A 133 6.28 2.95 -15.89
CA GLY A 133 5.55 2.19 -16.91
C GLY A 133 6.19 2.22 -18.31
N LYS A 134 6.82 3.34 -18.68
CA LYS A 134 7.63 3.43 -19.91
C LYS A 134 8.83 2.48 -19.85
N VAL A 135 9.56 2.49 -18.75
CA VAL A 135 10.78 1.70 -18.53
C VAL A 135 10.48 0.21 -18.37
N GLU A 136 9.38 -0.16 -17.72
CA GLU A 136 9.03 -1.56 -17.43
C GLU A 136 8.42 -2.27 -18.64
N SER A 137 7.53 -1.61 -19.39
CA SER A 137 6.74 -2.28 -20.43
C SER A 137 6.50 -1.45 -21.69
N GLY A 138 7.09 -0.26 -21.80
CA GLY A 138 6.80 0.65 -22.91
C GLY A 138 5.35 1.15 -22.89
N GLN A 139 4.81 1.47 -21.70
CA GLN A 139 3.40 1.85 -21.51
C GLN A 139 2.42 0.74 -21.89
N ALA A 140 2.53 -0.45 -21.28
CA ALA A 140 1.70 -1.61 -21.60
C ALA A 140 1.80 -2.00 -23.10
N ARG A 141 3.04 -2.07 -23.62
CA ARG A 141 3.33 -2.30 -25.04
C ARG A 141 2.64 -1.27 -25.95
N GLY A 142 2.79 0.01 -25.64
CA GLY A 142 2.20 1.10 -26.43
C GLY A 142 0.69 1.25 -26.25
N GLY A 143 0.14 0.76 -25.14
CA GLY A 143 -1.28 0.83 -24.80
C GLY A 143 -2.09 -0.29 -25.41
N GLN A 144 -1.54 -1.50 -25.52
CA GLN A 144 -2.29 -2.68 -25.98
C GLN A 144 -3.21 -3.22 -24.87
N VAL A 145 -4.17 -2.39 -24.48
CA VAL A 145 -5.18 -2.64 -23.45
C VAL A 145 -6.58 -2.47 -24.03
N ASP A 146 -7.54 -3.17 -23.44
CA ASP A 146 -8.96 -2.93 -23.71
C ASP A 146 -9.48 -1.67 -22.97
N ALA A 147 -10.77 -1.37 -23.16
CA ALA A 147 -11.41 -0.21 -22.55
C ALA A 147 -11.46 -0.24 -21.01
N ASN A 148 -11.33 -1.42 -20.40
CA ASN A 148 -11.27 -1.60 -18.95
C ASN A 148 -9.82 -1.54 -18.43
N GLY A 149 -8.83 -1.41 -19.32
CA GLY A 149 -7.41 -1.34 -18.98
C GLY A 149 -6.71 -2.70 -18.94
N THR A 150 -7.36 -3.80 -19.34
CA THR A 150 -6.76 -5.13 -19.33
C THR A 150 -5.91 -5.35 -20.58
N THR A 151 -4.66 -5.78 -20.42
CA THR A 151 -3.77 -6.04 -21.56
C THR A 151 -4.28 -7.20 -22.42
N TYR A 152 -4.21 -7.07 -23.75
CA TYR A 152 -4.67 -8.13 -24.68
C TYR A 152 -3.83 -9.43 -24.61
N SER A 153 -2.59 -9.32 -24.13
CA SER A 153 -1.71 -10.45 -23.89
C SER A 153 -0.92 -10.20 -22.62
N LYS A 154 -0.68 -11.26 -21.83
CA LYS A 154 0.15 -11.16 -20.63
C LYS A 154 1.52 -10.58 -21.00
N ILE A 155 1.94 -9.58 -20.24
CA ILE A 155 3.29 -9.01 -20.34
C ILE A 155 4.12 -9.73 -19.28
N LEU A 156 5.02 -10.61 -19.71
CA LEU A 156 5.87 -11.40 -18.82
C LEU A 156 7.34 -11.01 -19.03
N GLY A 157 8.03 -10.79 -17.92
CA GLY A 157 9.47 -10.60 -17.87
C GLY A 157 10.25 -11.91 -18.06
N PRO A 158 11.59 -11.82 -18.03
CA PRO A 158 12.45 -12.99 -18.04
C PRO A 158 12.19 -13.87 -16.80
N ARG A 159 12.47 -15.16 -16.94
CA ARG A 159 12.43 -16.12 -15.83
C ARG A 159 13.53 -15.76 -14.83
N LEU A 160 13.17 -15.68 -13.54
CA LEU A 160 14.09 -15.34 -12.47
C LEU A 160 14.75 -16.61 -11.91
N ASP A 161 15.56 -17.29 -12.73
CA ASP A 161 16.21 -18.56 -12.39
C ASP A 161 17.68 -18.43 -11.93
N GLY A 162 18.18 -17.20 -11.79
CA GLY A 162 19.58 -16.91 -11.46
C GLY A 162 20.52 -16.81 -12.66
N ASN A 163 20.04 -16.98 -13.91
CA ASN A 163 20.84 -16.81 -15.12
C ASN A 163 20.76 -15.37 -15.65
N GLY A 164 21.54 -14.47 -15.05
CA GLY A 164 21.58 -13.05 -15.42
C GLY A 164 20.52 -12.19 -14.73
N PHE A 165 19.61 -12.80 -13.97
CA PHE A 165 18.61 -12.13 -13.14
C PHE A 165 18.61 -12.69 -11.71
N ALA A 166 17.70 -12.19 -10.87
CA ALA A 166 17.46 -12.80 -9.56
C ALA A 166 17.08 -14.27 -9.69
N ASN A 167 17.32 -15.03 -8.62
CA ASN A 167 16.84 -16.40 -8.46
C ASN A 167 15.64 -16.37 -7.49
N ILE A 168 14.43 -16.45 -8.04
CA ILE A 168 13.16 -16.40 -7.29
C ILE A 168 12.35 -17.64 -7.67
N SER A 169 12.24 -18.58 -6.74
CA SER A 169 11.36 -19.75 -6.88
C SER A 169 9.89 -19.33 -6.90
N ASP A 170 9.05 -20.17 -7.52
CA ASP A 170 7.60 -19.97 -7.60
C ASP A 170 6.97 -19.62 -6.25
N THR A 171 6.11 -18.59 -6.24
CA THR A 171 5.41 -18.13 -5.04
C THR A 171 3.88 -18.15 -5.13
N ASP A 172 3.33 -18.46 -6.30
CA ASP A 172 1.89 -18.42 -6.57
C ASP A 172 1.35 -19.69 -7.27
N ASN A 173 2.18 -20.73 -7.40
CA ASN A 173 1.87 -21.96 -8.10
C ASN A 173 1.54 -21.72 -9.58
N GLY A 174 2.21 -20.76 -10.20
CA GLY A 174 2.07 -20.35 -11.60
C GLY A 174 0.78 -19.59 -11.92
N ALA A 175 0.11 -19.01 -10.91
CA ALA A 175 -1.20 -18.36 -11.10
C ALA A 175 -1.13 -17.18 -12.08
N TYR A 176 -0.11 -16.32 -11.95
CA TYR A 176 0.01 -15.11 -12.75
C TYR A 176 0.86 -15.29 -14.01
N ASP A 177 1.94 -16.06 -13.95
CA ASP A 177 2.91 -16.21 -15.05
C ASP A 177 2.93 -17.59 -15.74
N GLY A 178 2.25 -18.60 -15.17
CA GLY A 178 2.19 -19.95 -15.69
C GLY A 178 3.43 -20.82 -15.43
N ASP A 179 4.39 -20.36 -14.61
CA ASP A 179 5.64 -21.09 -14.32
C ASP A 179 5.65 -21.57 -12.86
N SER A 180 5.30 -22.85 -12.63
CA SER A 180 5.27 -23.45 -11.29
C SER A 180 6.65 -23.81 -10.73
N THR A 181 7.72 -23.21 -11.25
CA THR A 181 9.10 -23.48 -10.81
C THR A 181 9.83 -22.20 -10.40
N TYR A 182 9.71 -21.14 -11.19
CA TYR A 182 10.32 -19.84 -10.91
C TYR A 182 9.39 -18.71 -11.32
N ASP A 183 9.36 -17.66 -10.51
CA ASP A 183 8.55 -16.48 -10.79
C ASP A 183 9.13 -15.66 -11.96
N ARG A 184 8.25 -14.94 -12.63
CA ARG A 184 8.53 -13.87 -13.59
C ARG A 184 7.88 -12.57 -13.12
N ALA A 185 8.42 -11.45 -13.54
CA ALA A 185 7.70 -10.18 -13.41
C ALA A 185 6.49 -10.15 -14.38
N VAL A 186 5.33 -9.69 -13.91
CA VAL A 186 4.03 -9.78 -14.59
C VAL A 186 3.40 -8.40 -14.77
N GLY A 187 2.75 -8.20 -15.92
CA GLY A 187 1.89 -7.07 -16.20
C GLY A 187 2.64 -5.79 -16.62
N PRO A 188 1.91 -4.71 -16.92
CA PRO A 188 2.51 -3.48 -17.45
C PRO A 188 3.42 -2.75 -16.46
N MET A 189 3.33 -3.06 -15.17
CA MET A 189 4.22 -2.53 -14.12
C MET A 189 5.21 -3.58 -13.58
N GLN A 190 5.29 -4.75 -14.22
CA GLN A 190 6.32 -5.78 -14.02
C GLN A 190 6.50 -6.23 -12.56
N PHE A 191 5.40 -6.50 -11.84
CA PHE A 191 5.47 -7.03 -10.48
C PHE A 191 5.78 -8.53 -10.45
N ILE A 192 6.66 -8.97 -9.57
CA ILE A 192 6.77 -10.41 -9.25
C ILE A 192 5.57 -10.86 -8.39
N PRO A 193 5.09 -12.11 -8.51
CA PRO A 193 3.91 -12.61 -7.79
C PRO A 193 3.96 -12.38 -6.28
N SER A 194 5.10 -12.63 -5.64
CA SER A 194 5.30 -12.38 -4.21
C SER A 194 5.15 -10.91 -3.80
N THR A 195 5.49 -9.97 -4.68
CA THR A 195 5.22 -8.54 -4.44
C THR A 195 3.76 -8.21 -4.70
N TRP A 196 3.19 -8.74 -5.79
CA TRP A 196 1.79 -8.55 -6.13
C TRP A 196 0.86 -8.98 -4.99
N ALA A 197 1.16 -10.09 -4.31
CA ALA A 197 0.35 -10.63 -3.22
C ALA A 197 0.03 -9.62 -2.10
N TRP A 198 0.91 -8.65 -1.84
CA TRP A 198 0.68 -7.61 -0.84
C TRP A 198 0.50 -6.21 -1.44
N ALA A 199 1.10 -5.92 -2.59
CA ALA A 199 1.04 -4.62 -3.24
C ALA A 199 -0.21 -4.45 -4.12
N GLY A 200 -0.79 -5.55 -4.62
CA GLY A 200 -1.93 -5.54 -5.55
C GLY A 200 -3.13 -4.79 -4.98
N ARG A 201 -3.72 -3.92 -5.82
CA ARG A 201 -4.88 -3.09 -5.49
C ARG A 201 -5.83 -3.11 -6.68
N ASP A 202 -7.12 -3.06 -6.40
CA ASP A 202 -8.17 -2.91 -7.40
C ASP A 202 -8.26 -1.42 -7.73
N GLY A 203 -7.78 -1.04 -8.92
CA GLY A 203 -7.68 0.34 -9.37
C GLY A 203 -8.83 0.77 -10.28
N ASN A 204 -9.61 -0.18 -10.82
CA ASN A 204 -10.77 0.09 -11.68
C ASN A 204 -12.12 -0.10 -10.94
N GLY A 205 -12.11 -0.68 -9.75
CA GLY A 205 -13.27 -0.90 -8.89
C GLY A 205 -14.12 -2.12 -9.27
N ASP A 206 -13.57 -3.09 -10.00
CA ASP A 206 -14.31 -4.29 -10.45
C ASP A 206 -14.31 -5.45 -9.44
N GLY A 207 -13.62 -5.29 -8.30
CA GLY A 207 -13.50 -6.27 -7.23
C GLY A 207 -12.37 -7.29 -7.44
N VAL A 208 -11.61 -7.21 -8.54
CA VAL A 208 -10.50 -8.09 -8.88
C VAL A 208 -9.17 -7.33 -8.77
N LYS A 209 -8.11 -8.02 -8.36
CA LYS A 209 -6.73 -7.49 -8.39
C LYS A 209 -5.95 -8.24 -9.46
N ASP A 210 -5.95 -7.72 -10.69
CA ASP A 210 -5.26 -8.32 -11.83
C ASP A 210 -3.96 -7.57 -12.18
N PRO A 211 -2.78 -8.21 -12.07
CA PRO A 211 -1.54 -7.57 -12.47
C PRO A 211 -1.50 -7.19 -13.96
N ASN A 212 -2.37 -7.77 -14.80
CA ASN A 212 -2.48 -7.45 -16.23
C ASN A 212 -3.48 -6.32 -16.52
N ASN A 213 -4.13 -5.74 -15.51
CA ASN A 213 -4.92 -4.52 -15.65
C ASN A 213 -4.08 -3.29 -15.31
N ILE A 214 -4.04 -2.29 -16.20
CA ILE A 214 -3.19 -1.10 -16.00
C ILE A 214 -3.65 -0.22 -14.83
N TYR A 215 -4.95 -0.16 -14.50
CA TYR A 215 -5.44 0.59 -13.34
C TYR A 215 -4.95 -0.03 -12.04
N ASP A 216 -5.10 -1.35 -11.92
CA ASP A 216 -4.64 -2.13 -10.76
C ASP A 216 -3.12 -2.04 -10.61
N ALA A 217 -2.40 -2.28 -11.72
CA ALA A 217 -0.95 -2.25 -11.76
C ALA A 217 -0.40 -0.85 -11.42
N ALA A 218 -1.01 0.23 -11.93
CA ALA A 218 -0.62 1.60 -11.62
C ALA A 218 -0.87 1.95 -10.14
N LEU A 219 -2.03 1.59 -9.60
CA LEU A 219 -2.35 1.82 -8.20
C LEU A 219 -1.43 1.01 -7.27
N ALA A 220 -1.18 -0.25 -7.60
CA ALA A 220 -0.23 -1.11 -6.89
C ALA A 220 1.20 -0.54 -6.93
N ALA A 221 1.65 -0.05 -8.09
CA ALA A 221 2.96 0.60 -8.24
C ALA A 221 3.08 1.85 -7.36
N GLY A 222 2.07 2.72 -7.40
CA GLY A 222 2.08 3.90 -6.55
C GLY A 222 2.04 3.56 -5.06
N HIS A 223 1.20 2.59 -4.68
CA HIS A 223 1.15 2.08 -3.32
C HIS A 223 2.51 1.52 -2.85
N TYR A 224 3.19 0.75 -3.71
CA TYR A 224 4.53 0.20 -3.44
C TYR A 224 5.55 1.31 -3.20
N LEU A 225 5.57 2.34 -4.05
CA LEU A 225 6.51 3.46 -3.94
C LEU A 225 6.30 4.27 -2.65
N CYS A 226 5.05 4.44 -2.23
CA CYS A 226 4.64 5.14 -1.01
C CYS A 226 4.91 4.40 0.32
N ARG A 227 5.56 3.22 0.28
CA ARG A 227 5.89 2.47 1.50
C ARG A 227 6.82 3.25 2.44
N PHE A 228 6.80 2.90 3.72
CA PHE A 228 7.67 3.47 4.76
C PHE A 228 7.47 4.97 5.03
N ASP A 229 6.22 5.45 4.90
CA ASP A 229 5.85 6.86 5.13
C ASP A 229 6.70 7.87 4.33
N ARG A 230 7.19 7.43 3.16
CA ARG A 230 8.01 8.25 2.26
C ARG A 230 7.22 9.43 1.73
N ASP A 231 7.89 10.57 1.63
CA ASP A 231 7.39 11.73 0.90
C ASP A 231 8.09 11.83 -0.46
N LEU A 232 7.41 11.51 -1.55
CA LEU A 232 7.98 11.51 -2.89
C LEU A 232 8.19 12.91 -3.47
N SER A 233 7.85 13.98 -2.74
CA SER A 233 8.37 15.31 -3.05
C SER A 233 9.83 15.49 -2.62
N VAL A 234 10.32 14.62 -1.72
CA VAL A 234 11.71 14.62 -1.23
C VAL A 234 12.57 13.70 -2.11
N GLN A 235 13.63 14.26 -2.71
CA GLN A 235 14.48 13.53 -3.67
C GLN A 235 15.09 12.24 -3.10
N ALA A 236 15.52 12.24 -1.84
CA ALA A 236 16.11 11.07 -1.21
C ALA A 236 15.10 9.91 -1.09
N ASP A 237 13.86 10.23 -0.73
CA ASP A 237 12.77 9.27 -0.60
C ASP A 237 12.34 8.74 -1.97
N MET A 238 12.26 9.62 -2.98
CA MET A 238 12.01 9.22 -4.37
C MET A 238 13.09 8.28 -4.89
N ASN A 239 14.37 8.60 -4.70
CA ASN A 239 15.47 7.74 -5.13
C ASN A 239 15.42 6.38 -4.43
N ALA A 240 15.15 6.37 -3.11
CA ALA A 240 14.99 5.14 -2.34
C ALA A 240 13.73 4.34 -2.75
N ALA A 241 12.70 5.01 -3.28
CA ALA A 241 11.52 4.36 -3.83
C ALA A 241 11.81 3.67 -5.16
N ILE A 242 12.47 4.37 -6.08
CA ILE A 242 12.83 3.85 -7.39
C ILE A 242 13.85 2.69 -7.27
N LEU A 243 14.90 2.85 -6.45
CA LEU A 243 15.85 1.76 -6.16
C LEU A 243 15.19 0.59 -5.42
N GLY A 244 14.10 0.87 -4.71
CA GLY A 244 13.25 -0.16 -4.13
C GLY A 244 12.49 -0.95 -5.18
N TYR A 245 12.11 -0.32 -6.29
CA TYR A 245 11.38 -0.95 -7.39
C TYR A 245 12.29 -1.87 -8.22
N ASN A 246 13.49 -1.38 -8.56
CA ASN A 246 14.59 -2.13 -9.16
C ASN A 246 15.92 -1.55 -8.63
N ASN A 247 16.77 -2.39 -8.03
CA ASN A 247 17.99 -1.97 -7.35
C ASN A 247 19.16 -1.78 -8.32
N SER A 248 18.98 -0.92 -9.31
CA SER A 248 19.98 -0.53 -10.30
C SER A 248 20.10 0.99 -10.39
N GLN A 249 21.33 1.50 -10.37
CA GLN A 249 21.58 2.93 -10.56
C GLN A 249 21.23 3.39 -11.98
N ASP A 250 21.43 2.53 -12.99
CA ASP A 250 21.07 2.83 -14.37
C ASP A 250 19.56 2.92 -14.54
N TYR A 251 18.82 2.02 -13.87
CA TYR A 251 17.36 2.09 -13.78
C TYR A 251 16.91 3.39 -13.13
N LEU A 252 17.48 3.75 -11.97
CA LEU A 252 17.17 5.02 -11.28
C LEU A 252 17.36 6.22 -12.22
N ASN A 253 18.51 6.29 -12.88
CA ASN A 253 18.83 7.38 -13.78
C ASN A 253 17.89 7.44 -14.99
N THR A 254 17.50 6.29 -15.53
CA THR A 254 16.58 6.18 -16.67
C THR A 254 15.19 6.65 -16.28
N VAL A 255 14.66 6.17 -15.15
CA VAL A 255 13.36 6.59 -14.62
C VAL A 255 13.34 8.09 -14.33
N LEU A 256 14.38 8.65 -13.68
CA LEU A 256 14.44 10.08 -13.39
C LEU A 256 14.46 10.94 -14.66
N ARG A 257 15.11 10.49 -15.74
CA ARG A 257 15.11 11.19 -17.03
C ARG A 257 13.73 11.20 -17.66
N TRP A 258 13.03 10.07 -17.70
CA TRP A 258 11.65 10.00 -18.17
C TRP A 258 10.68 10.80 -17.30
N TYR A 259 10.87 10.77 -15.98
CA TYR A 259 10.09 11.56 -15.04
C TYR A 259 10.19 13.07 -15.34
N GLU A 260 11.42 13.59 -15.48
CA GLU A 260 11.63 14.99 -15.85
C GLU A 260 11.11 15.33 -17.25
N TYR A 261 11.16 14.37 -18.17
CA TYR A 261 10.59 14.55 -19.50
C TYR A 261 9.07 14.72 -19.44
N TYR A 262 8.34 13.82 -18.76
CA TYR A 262 6.89 13.94 -18.60
C TYR A 262 6.45 15.14 -17.75
N ARG A 263 7.28 15.60 -16.80
CA ARG A 263 7.05 16.85 -16.06
C ARG A 263 7.03 18.09 -16.95
N LYS A 264 7.81 18.09 -18.03
CA LYS A 264 7.88 19.22 -18.99
C LYS A 264 6.68 19.26 -19.94
N GLY A 265 5.95 18.16 -20.05
CA GLY A 265 4.73 18.06 -20.85
C GLY A 265 4.57 16.69 -21.48
N THR A 266 3.31 16.28 -21.66
CA THR A 266 2.88 15.06 -22.35
C THR A 266 1.50 15.31 -22.92
N HIS A 267 1.03 14.43 -23.79
CA HIS A 267 -0.35 14.43 -24.28
C HIS A 267 -0.88 13.00 -24.40
N SER A 268 -2.20 12.89 -24.40
CA SER A 268 -2.87 11.62 -24.63
C SER A 268 -2.81 11.25 -26.12
N ILE A 269 -2.54 9.98 -26.41
CA ILE A 269 -2.62 9.40 -27.75
C ILE A 269 -3.57 8.19 -27.74
N PRO A 270 -4.12 7.76 -28.89
CA PRO A 270 -4.97 6.57 -28.95
C PRO A 270 -4.26 5.32 -28.42
N ASP A 271 -5.01 4.44 -27.76
CA ASP A 271 -4.48 3.17 -27.28
C ASP A 271 -3.95 2.31 -28.45
N GLY A 272 -2.86 1.59 -28.20
CA GLY A 272 -2.15 0.78 -29.19
C GLY A 272 -1.24 1.57 -30.15
N THR A 273 -1.18 2.90 -30.04
CA THR A 273 -0.35 3.75 -30.92
C THR A 273 0.93 4.27 -30.27
N GLY A 274 1.20 3.89 -29.02
CA GLY A 274 2.38 4.34 -28.29
C GLY A 274 3.71 3.81 -28.86
N ALA A 275 4.75 4.64 -28.80
CA ALA A 275 6.09 4.25 -29.22
C ALA A 275 6.66 3.16 -28.29
N LEU A 276 7.02 2.02 -28.89
CA LEU A 276 7.66 0.92 -28.19
C LEU A 276 9.16 1.19 -28.05
N PRO A 277 9.72 1.14 -26.83
CA PRO A 277 11.16 1.19 -26.65
C PRO A 277 11.83 -0.05 -27.28
N SER A 278 13.10 0.09 -27.65
CA SER A 278 13.82 -0.87 -28.48
C SER A 278 15.00 -1.53 -27.79
N GLN A 279 15.55 -0.88 -26.76
CA GLN A 279 16.73 -1.33 -26.04
C GLN A 279 16.32 -1.95 -24.71
N HIS A 280 16.51 -3.26 -24.58
CA HIS A 280 16.37 -3.94 -23.29
C HIS A 280 17.73 -4.02 -22.60
N SER A 281 17.74 -3.93 -21.27
CA SER A 281 18.95 -4.09 -20.43
C SER A 281 19.69 -5.40 -20.68
N ASP A 282 18.99 -6.40 -21.22
CA ASP A 282 19.47 -7.77 -21.40
C ASP A 282 19.99 -8.01 -22.83
N GLY A 283 19.81 -7.02 -23.72
CA GLY A 283 20.15 -7.08 -25.14
C GLY A 283 21.64 -7.08 -25.46
N ASN A 284 22.53 -7.01 -24.46
CA ASN A 284 23.98 -7.02 -24.68
C ASN A 284 24.62 -8.42 -24.60
N SER A 285 23.83 -9.47 -24.41
CA SER A 285 24.29 -10.86 -24.46
C SER A 285 24.07 -11.47 -25.85
N GLY A 286 24.73 -10.95 -26.90
CA GLY A 286 24.57 -11.57 -28.23
C GLY A 286 25.22 -10.93 -29.44
N ALA A 287 25.85 -9.77 -29.36
CA ALA A 287 26.52 -9.16 -30.50
C ALA A 287 27.90 -8.62 -30.13
N SER A 288 28.84 -9.54 -29.90
CA SER A 288 30.23 -9.20 -30.19
C SER A 288 30.33 -9.12 -31.72
N PRO A 289 30.61 -7.95 -32.34
CA PRO A 289 30.95 -7.93 -33.75
C PRO A 289 32.23 -8.75 -33.84
N THR A 290 32.10 -9.98 -34.30
CA THR A 290 33.28 -10.82 -34.56
C THR A 290 34.06 -10.06 -35.62
N PRO A 291 35.27 -9.52 -35.32
CA PRO A 291 36.08 -8.99 -36.39
C PRO A 291 36.40 -10.19 -37.27
N THR A 292 35.88 -10.17 -38.50
CA THR A 292 36.30 -11.09 -39.55
C THR A 292 37.82 -11.04 -39.62
N PRO A 293 38.55 -12.13 -39.34
CA PRO A 293 40.00 -12.10 -39.41
C PRO A 293 40.44 -11.91 -40.86
N THR A 294 40.97 -10.73 -41.16
CA THR A 294 41.74 -10.46 -42.38
C THR A 294 42.90 -11.46 -42.47
N PRO A 295 43.16 -12.08 -43.64
CA PRO A 295 44.23 -13.08 -43.78
C PRO A 295 45.60 -12.48 -43.45
N PRO A 296 46.43 -13.13 -42.61
CA PRO A 296 47.77 -12.63 -42.30
C PRO A 296 48.70 -12.74 -43.51
N GLY A 297 49.34 -11.63 -43.85
CA GLY A 297 50.41 -11.53 -44.82
C GLY A 297 51.60 -12.42 -44.46
N LYS A 298 52.06 -13.13 -45.47
CA LYS A 298 53.25 -13.98 -45.60
C LYS A 298 54.47 -13.52 -44.76
N PRO A 299 54.98 -14.32 -43.81
CA PRO A 299 56.30 -14.11 -43.20
C PRO A 299 57.42 -14.79 -44.01
N SER A 300 58.52 -14.07 -44.24
CA SER A 300 59.79 -14.61 -44.76
C SER A 300 60.56 -15.39 -43.67
N PRO A 301 61.37 -16.40 -44.04
CA PRO A 301 61.89 -17.38 -43.10
C PRO A 301 63.25 -16.98 -42.53
N HIS A 302 63.37 -17.02 -41.20
CA HIS A 302 64.67 -17.13 -40.53
C HIS A 302 64.77 -18.46 -39.75
N LYS A 303 65.87 -19.16 -40.05
CA LYS A 303 66.29 -20.48 -39.58
C LYS A 303 66.92 -20.38 -38.18
N PRO A 304 66.62 -21.32 -37.27
CA PRO A 304 67.63 -21.80 -36.32
C PRO A 304 67.87 -23.32 -36.46
N SER A 305 69.13 -23.70 -36.18
CA SER A 305 69.71 -25.05 -36.29
C SER A 305 69.21 -26.06 -35.24
N PRO A 306 69.46 -27.37 -35.43
CA PRO A 306 68.82 -28.46 -34.70
C PRO A 306 69.67 -29.01 -33.53
N HIS A 307 69.02 -29.37 -32.42
CA HIS A 307 69.58 -30.31 -31.43
C HIS A 307 68.58 -31.44 -31.11
N LYS A 308 69.16 -32.64 -30.97
CA LYS A 308 68.59 -34.00 -30.97
C LYS A 308 68.04 -34.40 -29.58
N PRO A 309 67.15 -35.41 -29.44
CA PRO A 309 66.39 -35.66 -28.22
C PRO A 309 67.15 -36.54 -27.22
N GLY A 310 67.02 -36.20 -25.94
CA GLY A 310 67.41 -37.06 -24.82
C GLY A 310 66.19 -37.33 -23.95
N GLY A 311 65.82 -38.61 -23.83
CA GLY A 311 64.74 -39.08 -22.96
C GLY A 311 65.11 -38.96 -21.49
N GLY A 312 64.10 -38.64 -20.67
CA GLY A 312 64.17 -38.65 -19.22
C GLY A 312 62.76 -38.73 -18.66
N SER A 313 62.41 -39.89 -18.12
CA SER A 313 61.14 -40.19 -17.46
C SER A 313 61.08 -39.47 -16.10
N THR A 314 60.08 -38.62 -15.88
CA THR A 314 59.70 -38.16 -14.54
C THR A 314 58.17 -38.09 -14.39
N SER A 315 57.70 -38.68 -13.30
CA SER A 315 56.32 -38.83 -12.84
C SER A 315 55.56 -37.51 -12.74
N PRO A 316 54.23 -37.46 -13.04
CA PRO A 316 53.45 -36.23 -12.91
C PRO A 316 53.23 -35.85 -11.44
N SER A 317 53.48 -34.58 -11.12
CA SER A 317 53.13 -33.95 -9.83
C SER A 317 51.62 -33.63 -9.80
N PRO A 318 50.93 -33.72 -8.65
CA PRO A 318 49.52 -33.39 -8.57
C PRO A 318 49.25 -31.90 -8.85
N PRO A 319 48.07 -31.54 -9.39
CA PRO A 319 47.75 -30.17 -9.76
C PRO A 319 47.71 -29.24 -8.54
N PRO A 320 48.08 -27.95 -8.69
CA PRO A 320 48.00 -26.99 -7.60
C PRO A 320 46.53 -26.81 -7.17
N THR A 321 46.32 -26.79 -5.86
CA THR A 321 45.03 -26.52 -5.22
C THR A 321 44.48 -25.18 -5.71
N PRO A 322 43.20 -25.09 -6.13
CA PRO A 322 42.61 -23.82 -6.53
C PRO A 322 42.68 -22.82 -5.37
N PRO A 323 42.92 -21.52 -5.64
CA PRO A 323 42.96 -20.50 -4.60
C PRO A 323 41.64 -20.47 -3.84
N SER A 324 41.72 -20.42 -2.52
CA SER A 324 40.60 -20.28 -1.61
C SER A 324 39.72 -19.11 -2.07
N LYS A 325 38.47 -19.41 -2.42
CA LYS A 325 37.44 -18.42 -2.75
C LYS A 325 37.43 -17.34 -1.65
N PRO A 326 37.45 -16.03 -1.96
CA PRO A 326 37.36 -14.99 -0.94
C PRO A 326 36.10 -15.22 -0.10
N SER A 327 36.24 -15.33 1.23
CA SER A 327 35.09 -15.37 2.13
C SER A 327 34.32 -14.06 1.97
N ARG A 328 33.05 -14.14 1.57
CA ARG A 328 32.15 -12.98 1.50
C ARG A 328 32.14 -12.25 2.85
N PRO A 329 32.16 -10.91 2.89
CA PRO A 329 32.02 -10.16 4.13
C PRO A 329 30.72 -10.55 4.84
N THR A 330 30.79 -10.91 6.12
CA THR A 330 29.61 -11.23 6.93
C THR A 330 28.74 -9.99 7.11
N THR A 331 27.49 -10.04 6.67
CA THR A 331 26.52 -8.96 6.87
C THR A 331 25.95 -8.99 8.30
N PRO A 332 25.38 -7.89 8.83
CA PRO A 332 24.67 -7.93 10.11
C PRO A 332 23.59 -9.01 10.15
N THR A 333 22.84 -9.19 9.06
CA THR A 333 21.84 -10.24 8.92
C THR A 333 22.43 -11.64 9.15
N ASP A 334 23.66 -11.91 8.68
CA ASP A 334 24.32 -13.20 8.86
C ASP A 334 24.66 -13.53 10.33
N THR A 335 24.68 -12.52 11.20
CA THR A 335 24.96 -12.68 12.63
C THR A 335 23.71 -12.98 13.47
N VAL A 336 22.51 -12.86 12.89
CA VAL A 336 21.25 -13.11 13.59
C VAL A 336 21.08 -14.61 13.82
N ASP A 337 20.82 -14.97 15.08
CA ASP A 337 20.56 -16.33 15.51
C ASP A 337 19.04 -16.55 15.64
N HIS A 338 18.33 -15.64 16.31
CA HIS A 338 16.88 -15.68 16.44
C HIS A 338 16.28 -14.27 16.63
N LEU A 339 14.96 -14.20 16.51
CA LEU A 339 14.14 -13.06 16.90
C LEU A 339 13.60 -13.27 18.32
N ALA A 340 13.68 -12.25 19.15
CA ALA A 340 13.12 -12.23 20.49
C ALA A 340 12.03 -11.16 20.61
N ASP A 341 11.06 -11.37 21.51
CA ASP A 341 10.05 -10.36 21.78
C ASP A 341 10.72 -9.11 22.41
N GLY A 342 10.45 -7.95 21.81
CA GLY A 342 10.96 -6.66 22.24
C GLY A 342 10.17 -6.00 23.37
N GLY A 343 9.15 -6.70 23.91
CA GLY A 343 8.28 -6.24 24.99
C GLY A 343 6.84 -5.99 24.51
N THR A 344 6.33 -6.80 23.59
CA THR A 344 5.00 -6.63 23.01
C THR A 344 3.93 -7.01 24.03
N ALA A 345 3.07 -6.06 24.36
CA ALA A 345 1.91 -6.33 25.23
C ALA A 345 0.83 -7.12 24.48
N LYS A 346 -0.20 -7.58 25.22
CA LYS A 346 -1.34 -8.29 24.62
C LYS A 346 -2.01 -7.43 23.56
N LEU A 347 -2.20 -7.98 22.36
CA LEU A 347 -2.82 -7.31 21.22
C LEU A 347 -4.31 -7.63 21.19
N SER A 348 -5.16 -6.66 21.51
CA SER A 348 -6.61 -6.76 21.39
C SER A 348 -7.18 -5.40 21.00
N ALA A 349 -8.16 -5.38 20.10
CA ALA A 349 -8.90 -4.18 19.71
C ALA A 349 -10.34 -4.54 19.37
N MET A 350 -11.26 -3.58 19.45
CA MET A 350 -12.61 -3.76 18.92
C MET A 350 -12.61 -3.64 17.40
N THR A 351 -13.62 -4.18 16.74
CA THR A 351 -13.79 -4.03 15.29
C THR A 351 -13.77 -2.57 14.86
N GLY A 352 -12.95 -2.25 13.87
CA GLY A 352 -12.73 -0.89 13.37
C GLY A 352 -11.72 -0.04 14.16
N ASP A 353 -11.29 -0.48 15.35
CA ASP A 353 -10.33 0.28 16.17
C ASP A 353 -8.88 0.01 15.80
N THR A 354 -8.01 0.97 16.11
CA THR A 354 -6.56 0.75 16.12
C THR A 354 -6.16 0.01 17.40
N PHE A 355 -5.28 -0.98 17.28
CA PHE A 355 -4.67 -1.64 18.43
C PHE A 355 -3.78 -0.66 19.19
N ASP A 356 -4.05 -0.51 20.49
CA ASP A 356 -3.29 0.39 21.38
C ASP A 356 -1.81 0.03 21.48
N GLN A 357 -1.48 -1.25 21.26
CA GLN A 357 -0.14 -1.81 21.45
C GLN A 357 0.51 -2.10 20.10
N LYS A 358 1.79 -1.77 19.98
CA LYS A 358 2.60 -2.07 18.79
C LYS A 358 3.44 -3.31 19.00
N ILE A 359 3.64 -4.06 17.93
CA ILE A 359 4.52 -5.22 17.92
C ILE A 359 5.97 -4.74 17.88
N VAL A 360 6.79 -5.22 18.81
CA VAL A 360 8.22 -4.92 18.85
C VAL A 360 9.00 -6.22 18.84
N VAL A 361 9.90 -6.37 17.88
CA VAL A 361 10.81 -7.52 17.79
C VAL A 361 12.25 -7.07 17.94
N LYS A 362 13.09 -7.93 18.50
CA LYS A 362 14.52 -7.72 18.67
C LYS A 362 15.30 -8.80 17.92
N ALA A 363 16.23 -8.40 17.06
CA ALA A 363 17.17 -9.32 16.42
C ALA A 363 18.37 -9.56 17.35
N VAL A 364 18.70 -10.84 17.58
CA VAL A 364 19.69 -11.23 18.59
C VAL A 364 20.69 -12.23 17.99
N THR A 365 21.97 -12.09 18.34
CA THR A 365 23.01 -13.08 18.03
C THR A 365 22.95 -14.26 19.00
N LYS A 366 23.67 -15.35 18.70
CA LYS A 366 23.81 -16.50 19.60
C LYS A 366 24.35 -16.14 20.99
N ALA A 367 25.14 -15.07 21.09
CA ALA A 367 25.69 -14.56 22.34
C ALA A 367 24.75 -13.58 23.08
N GLY A 368 23.50 -13.41 22.63
CA GLY A 368 22.52 -12.52 23.25
C GLY A 368 22.69 -11.04 22.88
N LYS A 369 23.57 -10.69 21.93
CA LYS A 369 23.81 -9.29 21.53
C LYS A 369 22.77 -8.82 20.54
N ALA A 370 22.35 -7.56 20.65
CA ALA A 370 21.43 -6.93 19.71
C ALA A 370 22.10 -6.74 18.34
N VAL A 371 21.34 -6.93 17.26
CA VAL A 371 21.80 -6.75 15.88
C VAL A 371 21.02 -5.62 15.21
N ALA A 372 21.70 -4.51 14.93
CA ALA A 372 21.15 -3.37 14.20
C ALA A 372 21.19 -3.61 12.67
N LYS A 373 20.43 -2.82 11.93
CA LYS A 373 20.39 -2.83 10.45
C LYS A 373 19.91 -4.17 9.84
N VAL A 374 19.16 -4.96 10.59
CA VAL A 374 18.52 -6.20 10.12
C VAL A 374 17.13 -5.85 9.60
N ARG A 375 16.80 -6.30 8.39
CA ARG A 375 15.43 -6.19 7.86
C ARG A 375 14.55 -7.26 8.45
N VAL A 376 13.44 -6.86 9.07
CA VAL A 376 12.42 -7.72 9.65
C VAL A 376 11.10 -7.47 8.93
N ARG A 377 10.53 -8.54 8.38
CA ARG A 377 9.20 -8.54 7.76
C ARG A 377 8.16 -9.04 8.75
N PHE A 378 7.14 -8.23 9.00
CA PHE A 378 5.92 -8.57 9.71
C PHE A 378 4.84 -8.93 8.70
N THR A 379 4.14 -10.04 8.91
CA THR A 379 3.07 -10.51 8.03
C THR A 379 1.85 -10.90 8.87
N ILE A 380 0.70 -10.34 8.55
CA ILE A 380 -0.59 -10.72 9.12
C ILE A 380 -1.00 -12.07 8.53
N ILE A 381 -1.33 -13.05 9.38
CA ILE A 381 -1.67 -14.42 9.01
C ILE A 381 -2.91 -14.84 9.79
N GLY A 382 -3.92 -15.31 9.07
CA GLY A 382 -5.17 -15.81 9.63
C GLY A 382 -6.36 -15.32 8.81
N ASP A 383 -7.55 -15.79 9.16
CA ASP A 383 -8.80 -15.28 8.59
C ASP A 383 -9.18 -13.96 9.27
N THR A 384 -8.66 -12.85 8.76
CA THR A 384 -8.90 -11.51 9.28
C THR A 384 -8.84 -10.49 8.15
N ASP A 385 -9.55 -9.39 8.32
CA ASP A 385 -9.49 -8.17 7.51
C ASP A 385 -8.67 -7.05 8.19
N ALA A 386 -7.94 -7.38 9.27
CA ALA A 386 -7.02 -6.46 9.92
C ALA A 386 -5.84 -6.08 9.01
N THR A 387 -5.37 -4.84 9.15
CA THR A 387 -4.26 -4.29 8.38
C THR A 387 -3.27 -3.54 9.27
N PHE A 388 -2.06 -3.32 8.80
CA PHE A 388 -1.19 -2.28 9.34
C PHE A 388 -1.71 -0.91 8.92
N ALA A 389 -1.40 0.12 9.69
CA ALA A 389 -1.65 1.51 9.32
C ALA A 389 -1.04 1.79 7.94
N GLY A 390 -1.89 2.15 6.97
CA GLY A 390 -1.54 2.20 5.54
C GLY A 390 -2.25 1.15 4.67
N GLY A 391 -2.99 0.22 5.30
CA GLY A 391 -3.81 -0.79 4.64
C GLY A 391 -3.04 -2.05 4.22
N GLU A 392 -1.77 -2.19 4.61
CA GLU A 392 -0.96 -3.36 4.24
C GLU A 392 -1.15 -4.55 5.19
N THR A 393 -1.06 -5.76 4.65
CA THR A 393 -0.96 -6.99 5.47
C THR A 393 0.48 -7.39 5.75
N VAL A 394 1.45 -6.65 5.18
CA VAL A 394 2.89 -6.89 5.31
C VAL A 394 3.61 -5.57 5.55
N ALA A 395 4.52 -5.54 6.52
CA ALA A 395 5.38 -4.40 6.78
C ALA A 395 6.82 -4.86 6.98
N THR A 396 7.80 -4.21 6.33
CA THR A 396 9.22 -4.56 6.48
C THR A 396 9.99 -3.40 7.08
N LEU A 397 10.65 -3.59 8.22
CA LEU A 397 11.37 -2.54 8.92
C LEU A 397 12.80 -2.94 9.24
N VAL A 398 13.65 -1.95 9.43
CA VAL A 398 15.05 -2.15 9.78
C VAL A 398 15.23 -2.02 11.28
N THR A 399 15.97 -2.93 11.91
CA THR A 399 16.29 -2.82 13.33
C THR A 399 17.19 -1.60 13.62
N ASN A 400 16.85 -0.86 14.66
CA ASN A 400 17.62 0.30 15.10
C ASN A 400 18.93 -0.11 15.82
N SER A 401 19.67 0.86 16.38
CA SER A 401 20.92 0.62 17.11
C SER A 401 20.79 -0.32 18.32
N THR A 402 19.58 -0.48 18.87
CA THR A 402 19.26 -1.41 19.97
C THR A 402 18.81 -2.79 19.47
N GLY A 403 18.86 -3.01 18.15
CA GLY A 403 18.43 -4.23 17.48
C GLY A 403 16.91 -4.42 17.44
N LYS A 404 16.12 -3.37 17.70
CA LYS A 404 14.66 -3.43 17.70
C LYS A 404 14.04 -2.93 16.41
N ALA A 405 13.02 -3.62 15.92
CA ALA A 405 12.11 -3.16 14.88
C ALA A 405 10.69 -3.12 15.45
N THR A 406 9.97 -2.02 15.24
CA THR A 406 8.59 -1.83 15.71
C THR A 406 7.67 -1.83 14.51
N ALA A 407 6.70 -2.74 14.46
CA ALA A 407 5.72 -2.75 13.38
C ALA A 407 4.89 -1.45 13.37
N PRO A 408 4.32 -1.07 12.22
CA PRO A 408 3.28 -0.03 12.18
C PRO A 408 2.11 -0.41 13.10
N ALA A 409 1.28 0.57 13.44
CA ALA A 409 0.08 0.29 14.23
C ALA A 409 -0.78 -0.73 13.50
N LEU A 410 -1.37 -1.66 14.23
CA LEU A 410 -2.31 -2.63 13.69
C LEU A 410 -3.72 -2.03 13.80
N VAL A 411 -4.53 -2.21 12.77
CA VAL A 411 -5.90 -1.69 12.68
C VAL A 411 -6.83 -2.88 12.50
N ALA A 412 -7.81 -3.01 13.39
CA ALA A 412 -8.82 -4.05 13.31
C ALA A 412 -9.80 -3.75 12.17
N GLY A 413 -10.17 -4.78 11.40
CA GLY A 413 -11.30 -4.69 10.49
C GLY A 413 -12.63 -5.02 11.18
N GLU A 414 -13.63 -5.42 10.41
CA GLU A 414 -14.96 -5.78 10.90
C GLU A 414 -15.06 -7.28 11.28
N LYS A 415 -14.11 -8.12 10.85
CA LYS A 415 -14.10 -9.55 11.19
C LYS A 415 -13.51 -9.77 12.59
N THR A 416 -14.36 -10.18 13.52
CA THR A 416 -13.95 -10.63 14.87
C THR A 416 -13.20 -11.95 14.83
N GLY A 417 -12.26 -12.16 15.75
CA GLY A 417 -11.56 -13.43 15.92
C GLY A 417 -10.07 -13.27 16.22
N ASP A 418 -9.41 -14.42 16.34
CA ASP A 418 -7.97 -14.50 16.59
C ASP A 418 -7.18 -14.63 15.27
N PHE A 419 -6.06 -13.92 15.20
CA PHE A 419 -5.09 -14.04 14.12
C PHE A 419 -3.66 -13.89 14.65
N LYS A 420 -2.68 -14.02 13.76
CA LYS A 420 -1.27 -13.89 14.10
C LYS A 420 -0.60 -12.82 13.27
N VAL A 421 0.41 -12.19 13.84
CA VAL A 421 1.41 -11.44 13.08
C VAL A 421 2.75 -12.15 13.23
N ARG A 422 3.33 -12.59 12.12
CA ARG A 422 4.60 -13.30 12.07
C ARG A 422 5.72 -12.36 11.69
N ALA A 423 6.76 -12.28 12.53
CA ALA A 423 8.00 -11.58 12.24
C ALA A 423 9.06 -12.56 11.69
N LEU A 424 9.71 -12.20 10.58
CA LEU A 424 10.77 -12.96 9.92
C LEU A 424 11.97 -12.07 9.60
N VAL A 425 13.17 -12.63 9.67
CA VAL A 425 14.38 -11.96 9.17
C VAL A 425 14.41 -12.09 7.65
N VAL A 426 14.57 -10.97 6.95
CA VAL A 426 14.66 -10.96 5.49
C VAL A 426 16.08 -11.32 5.06
N GLY A 427 16.19 -12.25 4.11
CA GLY A 427 17.48 -12.70 3.55
C GLY A 427 18.23 -13.73 4.41
N ARG A 428 17.60 -14.26 5.48
CA ARG A 428 18.16 -15.34 6.29
C ARG A 428 17.06 -16.20 6.92
N THR A 429 17.20 -17.51 6.79
CA THR A 429 16.29 -18.47 7.41
C THR A 429 16.63 -18.64 8.89
N VAL A 430 15.82 -18.04 9.76
CA VAL A 430 15.77 -18.29 11.21
C VAL A 430 14.32 -18.57 11.61
N THR A 431 14.09 -19.14 12.78
CA THR A 431 12.74 -19.33 13.31
C THR A 431 12.01 -17.99 13.43
N GLY A 432 10.84 -17.89 12.80
CA GLY A 432 9.98 -16.71 12.92
C GLY A 432 9.35 -16.60 14.29
N LEU A 433 8.96 -15.39 14.66
CA LEU A 433 8.28 -15.10 15.92
C LEU A 433 6.83 -14.70 15.65
N ASP A 434 5.90 -15.44 16.26
CA ASP A 434 4.45 -15.21 16.12
C ASP A 434 3.90 -14.42 17.30
N TYR A 435 3.16 -13.36 16.99
CA TYR A 435 2.39 -12.56 17.95
C TYR A 435 0.90 -12.86 17.75
N LYS A 436 0.20 -13.24 18.81
CA LYS A 436 -1.26 -13.43 18.77
C LYS A 436 -1.98 -12.10 18.93
N ALA A 437 -2.98 -11.86 18.10
CA ALA A 437 -3.86 -10.70 18.17
C ALA A 437 -5.32 -11.14 18.08
N THR A 438 -6.21 -10.38 18.72
CA THR A 438 -7.65 -10.67 18.76
C THR A 438 -8.44 -9.41 18.39
N VAL A 439 -9.39 -9.54 17.46
CA VAL A 439 -10.44 -8.53 17.23
C VAL A 439 -11.69 -8.95 17.98
N THR A 440 -12.20 -8.09 18.85
CA THR A 440 -13.45 -8.30 19.60
C THR A 440 -14.60 -7.51 18.96
N GLU A 441 -15.84 -7.94 19.18
CA GLU A 441 -17.01 -7.17 18.75
C GLU A 441 -17.06 -5.78 19.39
N ARG A 442 -17.75 -4.83 18.74
CA ARG A 442 -18.06 -3.53 19.36
C ARG A 442 -18.93 -3.73 20.60
N GLN A 443 -18.72 -2.90 21.61
CA GLN A 443 -19.41 -3.01 22.88
C GLN A 443 -20.08 -1.69 23.27
N ALA A 444 -21.18 -1.79 24.02
CA ALA A 444 -21.77 -0.70 24.79
C ALA A 444 -21.98 -1.15 26.23
N ASP A 445 -21.64 -0.28 27.18
CA ASP A 445 -21.81 -0.51 28.62
C ASP A 445 -23.01 0.25 29.20
N THR A 446 -23.56 1.20 28.43
CA THR A 446 -24.68 2.04 28.85
C THR A 446 -25.68 2.19 27.70
N LEU A 447 -26.97 2.17 28.06
CA LEU A 447 -28.09 2.48 27.18
C LEU A 447 -28.99 3.51 27.88
N ALA A 448 -29.43 4.52 27.15
CA ALA A 448 -30.39 5.51 27.65
C ALA A 448 -31.43 5.83 26.58
N ARG A 449 -32.70 6.05 26.97
CA ARG A 449 -33.71 6.56 26.04
C ARG A 449 -33.32 7.96 25.56
N THR A 450 -33.61 8.26 24.30
CA THR A 450 -33.39 9.62 23.74
C THR A 450 -34.53 10.58 24.08
N SER A 451 -35.64 10.08 24.64
CA SER A 451 -36.82 10.85 25.02
C SER A 451 -37.47 10.25 26.28
N ASP A 452 -38.00 11.11 27.14
CA ASP A 452 -38.76 10.74 28.34
C ASP A 452 -40.26 10.55 28.07
N THR A 453 -40.69 10.63 26.80
CA THR A 453 -42.11 10.51 26.43
C THR A 453 -42.67 9.14 26.83
N GLU A 454 -43.79 9.11 27.53
CA GLU A 454 -44.48 7.87 27.91
C GLU A 454 -44.96 7.15 26.65
N LEU A 455 -44.61 5.87 26.51
CA LEU A 455 -44.99 5.06 25.36
C LEU A 455 -46.32 4.38 25.64
N THR A 456 -47.39 4.90 25.04
CA THR A 456 -48.76 4.40 25.25
C THR A 456 -49.49 4.14 23.93
N CYS A 457 -50.41 3.17 23.93
CA CYS A 457 -51.35 2.96 22.83
C CYS A 457 -52.69 2.39 23.33
N THR A 458 -53.71 2.43 22.48
CA THR A 458 -54.98 1.72 22.71
C THR A 458 -54.85 0.24 22.39
N PRO A 459 -55.69 -0.65 22.98
CA PRO A 459 -55.79 -2.06 22.58
C PRO A 459 -56.03 -2.21 21.08
N GLY A 460 -55.33 -3.15 20.44
CA GLY A 460 -55.36 -3.36 18.99
C GLY A 460 -54.73 -2.22 18.17
N GLY A 461 -54.14 -1.22 18.83
CA GLY A 461 -53.62 0.00 18.22
C GLY A 461 -52.12 -0.04 17.92
N GLU A 462 -51.60 1.13 17.60
CA GLU A 462 -50.21 1.37 17.26
C GLU A 462 -49.62 2.43 18.18
N PHE A 463 -48.36 2.27 18.59
CA PHE A 463 -47.65 3.27 19.37
C PHE A 463 -47.29 4.45 18.47
N ALA A 464 -47.59 5.67 18.92
CA ALA A 464 -47.30 6.89 18.15
C ALA A 464 -45.79 7.11 17.99
N ASP A 465 -45.05 6.92 19.07
CA ASP A 465 -43.60 7.09 19.12
C ASP A 465 -42.87 5.75 19.04
N GLN A 466 -41.71 5.76 18.40
CA GLN A 466 -40.80 4.62 18.37
C GLN A 466 -39.87 4.65 19.58
N VAL A 467 -39.43 3.46 20.00
CA VAL A 467 -38.37 3.34 21.01
C VAL A 467 -37.05 3.68 20.35
N GLU A 468 -36.40 4.70 20.87
CA GLU A 468 -35.07 5.12 20.44
C GLU A 468 -34.16 5.24 21.66
N VAL A 469 -32.98 4.63 21.56
CA VAL A 469 -32.00 4.56 22.64
C VAL A 469 -30.62 4.93 22.13
N LYS A 470 -29.84 5.60 22.97
CA LYS A 470 -28.43 5.91 22.72
C LYS A 470 -27.56 4.96 23.51
N ALA A 471 -26.63 4.33 22.81
CA ALA A 471 -25.59 3.48 23.37
C ALA A 471 -24.29 4.27 23.54
N THR A 472 -23.63 4.05 24.67
CA THR A 472 -22.28 4.54 24.91
C THR A 472 -21.39 3.46 25.48
N TYR A 473 -20.09 3.60 25.28
CA TYR A 473 -19.05 2.77 25.88
C TYR A 473 -18.03 3.67 26.53
N LYS A 474 -17.84 3.54 27.85
CA LYS A 474 -16.95 4.39 28.65
C LYS A 474 -17.21 5.90 28.45
N GLY A 475 -18.47 6.26 28.21
CA GLY A 475 -18.92 7.64 27.97
C GLY A 475 -18.73 8.18 26.55
N ALA A 476 -18.14 7.41 25.63
CA ALA A 476 -18.08 7.76 24.20
C ALA A 476 -19.26 7.14 23.44
N VAL A 477 -19.59 7.71 22.28
CA VAL A 477 -20.57 7.13 21.34
C VAL A 477 -20.13 5.71 20.96
N ALA A 478 -21.06 4.76 21.00
CA ALA A 478 -20.80 3.37 20.64
C ALA A 478 -21.58 3.00 19.38
N ASP A 479 -20.94 3.18 18.22
CA ASP A 479 -21.51 2.88 16.90
C ASP A 479 -21.41 1.38 16.57
N GLY A 480 -22.27 0.91 15.66
CA GLY A 480 -22.23 -0.45 15.13
C GLY A 480 -22.34 -1.59 16.16
N VAL A 481 -22.77 -1.30 17.40
CA VAL A 481 -22.90 -2.26 18.49
C VAL A 481 -24.12 -3.13 18.26
N ALA A 482 -23.91 -4.44 18.26
CA ALA A 482 -24.99 -5.40 18.14
C ALA A 482 -25.94 -5.34 19.34
N ALA A 483 -27.24 -5.42 19.07
CA ALA A 483 -28.28 -5.39 20.09
C ALA A 483 -29.39 -6.40 19.83
N THR A 484 -30.13 -6.70 20.90
CA THR A 484 -31.37 -7.48 20.86
C THR A 484 -32.43 -6.74 21.65
N ALA A 485 -33.68 -6.82 21.21
CA ALA A 485 -34.81 -6.20 21.89
C ALA A 485 -35.94 -7.22 22.05
N THR A 486 -36.33 -7.53 23.28
CA THR A 486 -37.32 -8.56 23.59
C THR A 486 -38.42 -8.01 24.48
N LEU A 487 -39.68 -8.27 24.13
CA LEU A 487 -40.80 -8.07 25.04
C LEU A 487 -40.78 -9.20 26.06
N VAL A 488 -40.45 -8.88 27.31
CA VAL A 488 -40.29 -9.86 28.38
C VAL A 488 -41.54 -9.96 29.24
N LYS A 489 -41.73 -11.10 29.91
CA LYS A 489 -42.87 -11.31 30.81
C LYS A 489 -42.82 -10.41 32.05
N SER A 490 -41.64 -10.20 32.61
CA SER A 490 -41.43 -9.30 33.75
C SER A 490 -39.95 -8.89 33.86
N ALA A 491 -39.62 -8.03 34.83
CA ALA A 491 -38.23 -7.65 35.09
C ALA A 491 -37.36 -8.85 35.52
N ASP A 492 -37.96 -9.79 36.26
CA ASP A 492 -37.29 -10.99 36.79
C ASP A 492 -37.41 -12.21 35.86
N ASP A 493 -38.36 -12.21 34.92
CA ASP A 493 -38.55 -13.28 33.93
C ASP A 493 -38.14 -12.78 32.53
N PRO A 494 -36.92 -13.11 32.07
CA PRO A 494 -36.39 -12.70 30.78
C PRO A 494 -37.10 -13.31 29.56
N THR A 495 -38.02 -14.27 29.76
CA THR A 495 -38.63 -15.01 28.66
C THR A 495 -39.61 -14.15 27.88
N GLU A 496 -39.72 -14.43 26.59
CA GLU A 496 -40.59 -13.70 25.68
C GLU A 496 -42.05 -13.72 26.18
N ASN A 497 -42.69 -12.55 26.16
CA ASN A 497 -44.11 -12.39 26.46
C ASN A 497 -44.95 -12.86 25.27
N ASP A 498 -46.07 -13.51 25.50
CA ASP A 498 -46.96 -14.01 24.44
C ASP A 498 -48.13 -13.06 24.14
N LYS A 499 -48.28 -11.98 24.92
CA LYS A 499 -49.38 -11.01 24.84
C LYS A 499 -48.90 -9.57 24.88
N GLY A 500 -49.76 -8.65 24.44
CA GLY A 500 -49.53 -7.21 24.45
C GLY A 500 -48.69 -6.75 23.27
N PRO A 501 -47.78 -5.77 23.48
CA PRO A 501 -47.01 -5.17 22.41
C PRO A 501 -46.21 -6.16 21.57
N TYR A 502 -46.02 -5.82 20.30
CA TYR A 502 -45.25 -6.60 19.34
C TYR A 502 -44.70 -5.72 18.21
N PHE A 503 -43.69 -6.25 17.51
CA PHE A 503 -43.16 -5.70 16.27
C PHE A 503 -43.66 -6.52 15.07
N LYS A 504 -43.55 -5.95 13.88
CA LYS A 504 -43.76 -6.69 12.63
C LYS A 504 -42.42 -6.96 11.96
N ASP A 505 -42.18 -8.19 11.55
CA ASP A 505 -41.05 -8.53 10.69
C ASP A 505 -41.28 -8.04 9.24
N ALA A 506 -40.34 -8.34 8.34
CA ALA A 506 -40.39 -7.93 6.94
C ALA A 506 -41.63 -8.46 6.20
N ASP A 507 -42.19 -9.61 6.63
CA ASP A 507 -43.38 -10.23 6.06
C ASP A 507 -44.68 -9.73 6.74
N GLY A 508 -44.56 -8.81 7.71
CA GLY A 508 -45.68 -8.27 8.47
C GLY A 508 -46.16 -9.17 9.61
N LYS A 509 -45.44 -10.25 9.92
CA LYS A 509 -45.79 -11.20 10.98
C LYS A 509 -45.38 -10.65 12.35
N THR A 510 -46.19 -10.96 13.35
CA THR A 510 -45.94 -10.63 14.75
C THR A 510 -44.67 -11.28 15.26
N VAL A 511 -43.73 -10.46 15.74
CA VAL A 511 -42.52 -10.88 16.45
C VAL A 511 -42.37 -10.06 17.74
N ARG A 512 -41.81 -10.69 18.77
CA ARG A 512 -41.60 -10.06 20.08
C ARG A 512 -40.15 -10.06 20.54
N THR A 513 -39.28 -10.65 19.73
CA THR A 513 -37.84 -10.52 19.82
C THR A 513 -37.31 -10.03 18.48
N LEU A 514 -36.52 -8.98 18.52
CA LEU A 514 -35.73 -8.49 17.41
C LEU A 514 -34.27 -8.87 17.63
N THR A 515 -33.70 -9.56 16.65
CA THR A 515 -32.27 -9.87 16.56
C THR A 515 -31.62 -8.98 15.50
N ASP A 516 -30.29 -9.05 15.41
CA ASP A 516 -29.52 -8.43 14.33
C ASP A 516 -29.64 -6.90 14.25
N LEU A 517 -30.00 -6.28 15.37
CA LEU A 517 -30.01 -4.83 15.52
C LEU A 517 -28.58 -4.32 15.67
N LYS A 518 -28.31 -3.12 15.14
CA LYS A 518 -27.05 -2.40 15.36
C LYS A 518 -27.32 -0.93 15.61
N THR A 519 -26.50 -0.32 16.46
CA THR A 519 -26.46 1.15 16.60
C THR A 519 -25.89 1.78 15.34
N ASP A 520 -26.36 2.97 15.01
CA ASP A 520 -25.82 3.77 13.91
C ASP A 520 -24.51 4.49 14.30
N ALA A 521 -23.99 5.34 13.40
CA ALA A 521 -22.77 6.10 13.59
C ALA A 521 -22.83 7.08 14.79
N ASP A 522 -24.02 7.49 15.21
CA ASP A 522 -24.24 8.36 16.37
C ASP A 522 -24.49 7.57 17.67
N GLY A 523 -24.37 6.23 17.58
CA GLY A 523 -24.63 5.29 18.66
C GLY A 523 -26.12 5.16 18.97
N VAL A 524 -27.00 5.56 18.05
CA VAL A 524 -28.44 5.50 18.24
C VAL A 524 -28.98 4.18 17.69
N LEU A 525 -29.82 3.52 18.47
CA LEU A 525 -30.60 2.38 18.06
C LEU A 525 -32.07 2.79 18.04
N LYS A 526 -32.62 2.85 16.83
CA LYS A 526 -34.03 3.14 16.57
C LYS A 526 -34.77 1.86 16.25
N LEU A 527 -35.71 1.47 17.11
CA LEU A 527 -36.47 0.25 16.92
C LEU A 527 -37.61 0.44 15.90
N PRO A 528 -38.01 -0.64 15.20
CA PRO A 528 -39.22 -0.64 14.38
C PRO A 528 -40.46 -0.21 15.16
N LYS A 529 -41.51 0.13 14.42
CA LYS A 529 -42.76 0.59 15.01
C LYS A 529 -43.41 -0.53 15.83
N LEU A 530 -43.94 -0.17 17.00
CA LEU A 530 -44.62 -1.08 17.91
C LEU A 530 -46.13 -1.03 17.70
N TYR A 531 -46.75 -2.19 17.84
CA TYR A 531 -48.19 -2.40 17.80
C TYR A 531 -48.62 -3.13 19.07
N ALA A 532 -49.91 -3.13 19.40
CA ALA A 532 -50.45 -3.94 20.50
C ALA A 532 -51.59 -4.83 20.04
N ASP A 533 -51.72 -5.99 20.67
CA ASP A 533 -52.95 -6.78 20.61
C ASP A 533 -54.02 -6.20 21.56
N ASP A 534 -55.11 -6.94 21.80
CA ASP A 534 -56.21 -6.48 22.65
C ASP A 534 -55.91 -6.56 24.16
N THR A 535 -54.72 -7.04 24.55
CA THR A 535 -54.34 -7.20 25.95
C THR A 535 -53.91 -5.85 26.55
N THR A 536 -54.69 -5.36 27.51
CA THR A 536 -54.36 -4.16 28.29
C THR A 536 -53.35 -4.47 29.40
N GLY A 537 -52.47 -3.52 29.70
CA GLY A 537 -51.51 -3.62 30.81
C GLY A 537 -50.26 -2.79 30.60
N THR A 538 -49.33 -2.91 31.55
CA THR A 538 -47.96 -2.43 31.41
C THR A 538 -47.07 -3.60 31.02
N PHE A 539 -46.29 -3.42 29.97
CA PHE A 539 -45.40 -4.42 29.38
C PHE A 539 -43.98 -3.89 29.36
N LEU A 540 -43.01 -4.80 29.36
CA LEU A 540 -41.60 -4.46 29.45
C LEU A 540 -40.88 -4.88 28.17
N LEU A 541 -40.27 -3.91 27.50
CA LEU A 541 -39.33 -4.13 26.41
C LEU A 541 -37.91 -4.05 26.97
N ARG A 542 -37.18 -5.16 26.95
CA ARG A 542 -35.78 -5.19 27.37
C ARG A 542 -34.85 -5.19 26.18
N ILE A 543 -33.91 -4.25 26.17
CA ILE A 543 -32.88 -4.08 25.15
C ILE A 543 -31.54 -4.46 25.77
N ASN A 544 -30.80 -5.36 25.12
CA ASN A 544 -29.45 -5.76 25.53
C ASN A 544 -28.47 -5.50 24.39
N THR A 545 -27.26 -5.04 24.71
CA THR A 545 -26.17 -4.90 23.74
C THR A 545 -25.03 -5.89 23.99
N ALA A 546 -24.24 -6.14 22.94
CA ALA A 546 -22.88 -6.60 23.10
C ALA A 546 -22.12 -5.66 24.06
N GLY A 547 -21.38 -6.21 25.03
CA GLY A 547 -20.77 -5.43 26.13
C GLY A 547 -21.58 -5.36 27.42
N GLY A 548 -22.83 -5.83 27.43
CA GLY A 548 -23.61 -6.09 28.64
C GLY A 548 -24.51 -4.93 29.12
N ALA A 549 -24.63 -3.83 28.38
CA ALA A 549 -25.64 -2.82 28.70
C ALA A 549 -27.05 -3.42 28.57
N THR A 550 -27.90 -3.11 29.54
CA THR A 550 -29.31 -3.52 29.55
C THR A 550 -30.18 -2.31 29.88
N LEU A 551 -31.25 -2.12 29.12
CA LEU A 551 -32.27 -1.11 29.39
C LEU A 551 -33.66 -1.74 29.27
N THR A 552 -34.51 -1.50 30.26
CA THR A 552 -35.92 -1.91 30.23
C THR A 552 -36.79 -0.68 30.02
N VAL A 553 -37.64 -0.72 29.00
CA VAL A 553 -38.57 0.34 28.62
C VAL A 553 -39.99 -0.13 28.93
N GLU A 554 -40.74 0.68 29.67
CA GLU A 554 -42.15 0.42 29.94
C GLU A 554 -43.02 0.85 28.76
N LEU A 555 -43.97 -0.02 28.39
CA LEU A 555 -44.95 0.18 27.33
C LEU A 555 -46.36 -0.02 27.91
N LYS A 556 -47.27 0.91 27.68
CA LYS A 556 -48.60 0.86 28.29
C LYS A 556 -49.70 0.73 27.23
N VAL A 557 -50.50 -0.32 27.36
CA VAL A 557 -51.69 -0.55 26.53
C VAL A 557 -52.92 -0.31 27.39
N ALA A 558 -53.65 0.76 27.12
CA ALA A 558 -54.82 1.16 27.92
C ALA A 558 -55.92 1.76 27.05
N ALA A 559 -57.18 1.57 27.45
CA ALA A 559 -58.30 2.20 26.76
C ALA A 559 -58.15 3.73 26.79
N ALA A 560 -58.55 4.39 25.70
CA ALA A 560 -58.56 5.85 25.64
C ALA A 560 -59.43 6.39 26.78
N THR A 561 -58.88 7.27 27.61
CA THR A 561 -59.65 7.94 28.65
C THR A 561 -60.66 8.85 27.96
N SER A 562 -61.95 8.52 28.06
CA SER A 562 -63.01 9.43 27.67
C SER A 562 -62.91 10.69 28.54
N SER A 563 -62.60 11.83 27.91
CA SER A 563 -62.73 13.13 28.58
C SER A 563 -64.17 13.27 29.10
N PRO A 564 -64.39 13.72 30.34
CA PRO A 564 -65.75 13.92 30.84
C PRO A 564 -66.43 14.99 29.98
N SER A 565 -67.54 14.63 29.35
CA SER A 565 -68.39 15.55 28.60
C SER A 565 -68.73 16.77 29.46
N ALA A 566 -68.51 17.96 28.90
CA ALA A 566 -68.89 19.22 29.51
C ALA A 566 -70.40 19.21 29.87
N PRO A 567 -70.79 19.75 31.04
CA PRO A 567 -72.18 19.77 31.46
C PRO A 567 -73.00 20.65 30.51
N THR A 568 -74.10 20.10 30.02
CA THR A 568 -75.11 20.81 29.21
C THR A 568 -75.72 21.95 30.02
N THR A 569 -75.52 23.18 29.55
CA THR A 569 -76.21 24.37 30.05
C THR A 569 -77.71 24.29 29.73
N PRO A 570 -78.63 24.53 30.69
CA PRO A 570 -80.05 24.60 30.38
C PRO A 570 -80.37 25.90 29.65
N ALA A 571 -81.20 25.80 28.62
CA ALA A 571 -81.73 26.94 27.88
C ALA A 571 -82.63 27.81 28.77
N SER A 572 -82.52 29.14 28.63
CA SER A 572 -83.55 30.12 28.99
C SER A 572 -83.51 31.27 28.00
#